data_AF-A0A2K9EKK5-F1
#
_entry.id   AF-A0A2K9EKK5-F1
#
_cell.length_a   1.000
_cell.length_b   1.000
_cell.length_c   1.000
_cell.angle_alpha   90.00
_cell.angle_beta   90.00
_cell.angle_gamma   90.00
#
_symmetry.space_group_name_H-M   'P 1'
#
loop_
_entity.id
_entity.type
_entity.pdbx_description
1 polymer ?
#
loop_
_entity_poly.entity_id
_entity_poly.type
_entity_poly.pdbx_seq_one_letter_code
_entity_poly.pdbx_strand_id
1 'polypeptide(L)'
;MKRKSSFLVMMVLLISWLLPANVLTVYGEEFLPLGEKILFQDFEDGDTGNWTAKPWGDGGEIGIYDWGDNKSLVLSDRSSSESQPFLNITNLMKSGKKYNMSMKLRLEEGTGEYHITAKVASEEEENYIWIVGNREVTSEDWTVFEL
;
A
#
# COMPACT_ATOMS: atom_id res chain seq x y z
N MET A 1 -49.16 -23.51 5.43
CA MET A 1 -48.09 -22.99 6.32
C MET A 1 -47.21 -22.05 5.50
N LYS A 2 -46.89 -20.88 6.06
CA LYS A 2 -46.51 -19.59 5.44
C LYS A 2 -45.58 -19.64 4.21
N ARG A 3 -46.05 -19.02 3.11
CA ARG A 3 -45.25 -18.41 2.04
C ARG A 3 -44.31 -17.37 2.64
N LYS A 4 -43.02 -17.37 2.26
CA LYS A 4 -42.15 -16.21 2.38
C LYS A 4 -41.93 -15.66 0.97
N SER A 5 -42.71 -14.63 0.63
CA SER A 5 -42.42 -13.74 -0.48
C SER A 5 -41.17 -12.94 -0.11
N SER A 6 -40.10 -13.03 -0.89
CA SER A 6 -39.06 -12.01 -0.91
C SER A 6 -39.36 -11.07 -2.07
N PHE A 7 -39.90 -9.92 -1.69
CA PHE A 7 -40.17 -8.75 -2.51
C PHE A 7 -38.95 -7.82 -2.34
N LEU A 8 -38.62 -6.99 -3.35
CA LEU A 8 -37.39 -6.17 -3.54
C LEU A 8 -36.22 -6.96 -4.17
N VAL A 9 -35.60 -6.60 -5.29
CA VAL A 9 -35.52 -5.34 -6.05
C VAL A 9 -35.47 -5.72 -7.53
N MET A 10 -36.59 -5.63 -8.25
CA MET A 10 -36.60 -5.64 -9.71
C MET A 10 -37.62 -4.61 -10.17
N MET A 11 -37.31 -3.34 -9.91
CA MET A 11 -38.13 -2.21 -10.36
C MET A 11 -37.29 -0.93 -10.46
N VAL A 12 -36.32 -0.89 -11.38
CA VAL A 12 -35.71 0.37 -11.85
C VAL A 12 -35.49 0.33 -13.37
N LEU A 13 -36.53 0.03 -14.15
CA LEU A 13 -36.45 0.14 -15.62
C LEU A 13 -37.66 0.81 -16.29
N LEU A 14 -38.52 1.51 -15.54
CA LEU A 14 -39.71 2.18 -16.11
C LEU A 14 -39.94 3.62 -15.63
N ILE A 15 -38.88 4.35 -15.27
CA ILE A 15 -38.95 5.81 -14.98
C ILE A 15 -38.00 6.62 -15.87
N SER A 16 -37.45 6.05 -16.95
CA SER A 16 -36.51 6.76 -17.84
C SER A 16 -37.17 7.60 -18.94
N TRP A 17 -38.49 7.74 -18.97
CA TRP A 17 -39.22 8.42 -20.07
C TRP A 17 -39.91 9.74 -19.70
N LEU A 18 -39.72 10.25 -18.47
CA LEU A 18 -40.33 11.51 -18.02
C LEU A 18 -39.34 12.59 -17.61
N LEU A 19 -38.03 12.39 -17.82
CA LEU A 19 -37.06 13.44 -17.59
C LEU A 19 -36.71 14.12 -18.92
N PRO A 20 -36.78 15.46 -19.03
CA PRO A 20 -36.20 16.15 -20.17
C PRO A 20 -34.72 15.75 -20.29
N ALA A 21 -34.26 15.53 -21.53
CA ALA A 21 -32.96 14.92 -21.88
C ALA A 21 -31.70 15.68 -21.38
N ASN A 22 -31.84 16.64 -20.48
CA ASN A 22 -30.82 17.64 -20.18
C ASN A 22 -30.37 17.66 -18.72
N VAL A 23 -30.80 16.76 -17.85
CA VAL A 23 -30.28 16.69 -16.47
C VAL A 23 -30.21 15.25 -15.97
N LEU A 24 -29.20 14.51 -16.43
CA LEU A 24 -28.65 13.41 -15.68
C LEU A 24 -27.17 13.72 -15.45
N THR A 25 -26.88 14.64 -14.53
CA THR A 25 -25.53 14.75 -13.98
C THR A 25 -25.34 13.56 -13.05
N VAL A 26 -24.81 12.48 -13.61
CA VAL A 26 -24.28 11.37 -12.81
C VAL A 26 -23.01 11.91 -12.15
N TYR A 27 -23.11 12.26 -10.86
CA TYR A 27 -21.92 12.40 -10.01
C TYR A 27 -21.42 10.98 -9.72
N GLY A 28 -20.80 10.35 -10.71
CA GLY A 28 -19.87 9.28 -10.45
C GLY A 28 -18.62 9.95 -9.90
N GLU A 29 -18.14 9.54 -8.73
CA GLU A 29 -16.72 9.73 -8.43
C GLU A 29 -15.96 9.06 -9.57
N GLU A 30 -15.37 9.87 -10.46
CA GLU A 30 -14.40 9.36 -11.41
C GLU A 30 -13.23 8.82 -10.60
N PHE A 31 -13.24 7.52 -10.32
CA PHE A 31 -12.02 6.80 -10.02
C PHE A 31 -11.16 6.91 -11.27
N LEU A 32 -10.32 7.94 -11.32
CA LEU A 32 -9.28 8.05 -12.32
C LEU A 32 -8.54 6.71 -12.32
N PRO A 33 -8.27 6.11 -13.49
CA PRO A 33 -7.53 4.86 -13.53
C PRO A 33 -6.26 5.07 -12.73
N LEU A 34 -6.03 4.20 -11.73
CA LEU A 34 -4.78 4.19 -10.99
C LEU A 34 -3.67 4.22 -12.05
N GLY A 35 -2.81 5.24 -11.98
CA GLY A 35 -1.78 5.45 -13.00
C GLY A 35 -0.95 4.19 -13.22
N GLU A 36 -0.14 4.18 -14.28
CA GLU A 36 0.77 3.06 -14.58
C GLU A 36 1.48 2.57 -13.32
N LYS A 37 1.31 1.28 -12.99
CA LYS A 37 1.98 0.65 -11.85
C LYS A 37 3.43 0.39 -12.21
N ILE A 38 4.34 1.21 -11.67
CA ILE A 38 5.77 1.12 -11.94
C ILE A 38 6.53 0.16 -11.01
N LEU A 39 5.91 -0.26 -9.91
CA LEU A 39 6.46 -1.21 -8.95
C LEU A 39 5.32 -1.99 -8.30
N PHE A 40 5.47 -3.31 -8.23
CA PHE A 40 4.59 -4.20 -7.49
C PHE A 40 5.40 -5.34 -6.92
N GLN A 41 5.23 -5.61 -5.63
CA GLN A 41 5.78 -6.79 -4.99
C GLN A 41 4.78 -7.30 -3.95
N ASP A 42 4.33 -8.53 -4.16
CA ASP A 42 3.51 -9.30 -3.24
C ASP A 42 4.29 -10.45 -2.58
N PHE A 43 5.53 -10.71 -3.04
CA PHE A 43 6.49 -11.69 -2.50
C PHE A 43 6.06 -13.16 -2.63
N GLU A 44 5.01 -13.45 -3.39
CA GLU A 44 4.46 -14.81 -3.53
C GLU A 44 5.41 -15.75 -4.28
N ASP A 45 6.29 -15.19 -5.12
CA ASP A 45 7.35 -15.89 -5.84
C ASP A 45 8.52 -16.32 -4.94
N GLY A 46 8.54 -15.88 -3.68
CA GLY A 46 9.63 -16.17 -2.73
C GLY A 46 10.89 -15.38 -3.01
N ASP A 47 10.83 -14.31 -3.81
CA ASP A 47 11.95 -13.41 -4.08
C ASP A 47 11.82 -12.12 -3.26
N THR A 48 12.91 -11.73 -2.59
CA THR A 48 13.00 -10.44 -1.89
C THR A 48 13.16 -9.27 -2.89
N GLY A 49 13.45 -9.57 -4.15
CA GLY A 49 13.81 -8.59 -5.17
C GLY A 49 15.00 -7.75 -4.72
N ASN A 50 14.89 -6.42 -4.90
CA ASN A 50 15.96 -5.48 -4.55
C ASN A 50 15.85 -4.93 -3.11
N TRP A 51 15.03 -5.52 -2.25
CA TRP A 51 14.98 -5.14 -0.85
C TRP A 51 16.23 -5.61 -0.12
N THR A 52 16.79 -4.73 0.70
CA THR A 52 17.92 -5.04 1.56
C THR A 52 17.68 -4.49 2.96
N ALA A 53 18.45 -4.94 3.94
CA ALA A 53 18.61 -4.16 5.15
C ALA A 53 19.25 -2.81 4.76
N LYS A 54 18.84 -1.73 5.42
CA LYS A 54 19.36 -0.38 5.19
C LYS A 54 20.90 -0.41 5.17
N PRO A 55 21.56 -0.07 4.04
CA PRO A 55 23.00 -0.30 3.89
C PRO A 55 23.89 0.49 4.86
N TRP A 56 23.36 1.56 5.43
CA TRP A 56 24.01 2.40 6.45
C TRP A 56 23.26 2.37 7.79
N GLY A 57 22.45 1.33 8.02
CA GLY A 57 21.83 1.02 9.30
C GLY A 57 22.76 0.18 10.19
N ASP A 58 22.19 -0.38 11.25
CA ASP A 58 22.92 -1.14 12.27
C ASP A 58 22.65 -2.66 12.24
N GLY A 59 22.11 -3.15 11.13
CA GLY A 59 21.93 -4.59 10.87
C GLY A 59 20.53 -4.98 10.43
N GLY A 60 20.19 -6.24 10.69
CA GLY A 60 18.98 -6.92 10.27
C GLY A 60 19.19 -7.82 9.04
N GLU A 61 18.35 -8.85 8.95
CA GLU A 61 18.36 -9.80 7.84
C GLU A 61 17.05 -9.70 7.05
N ILE A 62 17.16 -9.62 5.72
CA ILE A 62 16.01 -9.63 4.83
C ILE A 62 15.76 -11.05 4.35
N GLY A 63 14.50 -11.47 4.43
CA GLY A 63 14.06 -12.75 3.90
C GLY A 63 12.60 -12.73 3.49
N ILE A 64 12.08 -13.91 3.20
CA ILE A 64 10.66 -14.14 2.96
C ILE A 64 10.10 -14.94 4.14
N TYR A 65 9.00 -14.45 4.71
CA TYR A 65 8.20 -15.18 5.67
C TYR A 65 6.97 -15.77 4.96
N ASP A 66 6.73 -17.06 5.17
CA ASP A 66 5.58 -17.78 4.61
C ASP A 66 4.53 -17.98 5.72
N TRP A 67 3.39 -17.31 5.59
CA TRP A 67 2.26 -17.39 6.52
C TRP A 67 1.38 -18.63 6.28
N GLY A 68 1.67 -19.42 5.24
CA GLY A 68 0.93 -20.60 4.81
C GLY A 68 -0.07 -20.29 3.70
N ASP A 69 -0.76 -19.16 3.75
CA ASP A 69 -1.71 -18.69 2.73
C ASP A 69 -1.14 -17.56 1.85
N ASN A 70 -0.21 -16.77 2.37
CA ASN A 70 0.51 -15.74 1.64
C ASN A 70 1.96 -15.60 2.13
N LYS A 71 2.77 -14.85 1.39
CA LYS A 71 4.16 -14.53 1.75
C LYS A 71 4.35 -13.03 1.95
N SER A 72 5.40 -12.68 2.68
CA SER A 72 5.81 -11.28 2.86
C SER A 72 7.32 -11.15 3.01
N LEU A 73 7.85 -9.98 2.64
CA LEU A 73 9.18 -9.58 3.08
C LEU A 73 9.22 -9.51 4.61
N VAL A 74 10.26 -10.07 5.22
CA VAL A 74 10.54 -9.95 6.65
C VAL A 74 11.90 -9.30 6.85
N LEU A 75 11.98 -8.42 7.85
CA LEU A 75 13.23 -7.96 8.43
C LEU A 75 13.37 -8.57 9.83
N SER A 76 14.26 -9.54 9.99
CA SER A 76 14.58 -10.16 11.29
C SER A 76 15.87 -9.57 11.89
N ASP A 77 16.22 -10.01 13.10
CA ASP A 77 17.51 -9.74 13.75
C ASP A 77 17.85 -8.25 13.82
N ARG A 78 16.84 -7.44 14.12
CA ARG A 78 16.97 -5.99 14.27
C ARG A 78 17.78 -5.66 15.52
N SER A 79 18.83 -4.84 15.35
CA SER A 79 19.66 -4.32 16.45
C SER A 79 19.03 -3.10 17.12
N SER A 80 18.33 -2.26 16.35
CA SER A 80 17.61 -1.08 16.86
C SER A 80 16.56 -0.56 15.86
N SER A 81 16.06 0.66 16.10
CA SER A 81 15.23 1.40 15.15
C SER A 81 15.93 1.75 13.83
N GLU A 82 17.27 1.68 13.77
CA GLU A 82 18.05 1.89 12.55
C GLU A 82 18.12 0.65 11.64
N SER A 83 17.72 -0.52 12.14
CA SER A 83 17.52 -1.73 11.35
C SER A 83 16.20 -1.60 10.60
N GLN A 84 16.28 -1.24 9.33
CA GLN A 84 15.14 -0.86 8.48
C GLN A 84 15.20 -1.60 7.14
N PRO A 85 14.05 -2.04 6.57
CA PRO A 85 14.02 -2.52 5.20
C PRO A 85 14.21 -1.32 4.25
N PHE A 86 14.98 -1.50 3.19
CA PHE A 86 15.32 -0.45 2.24
C PHE A 86 15.17 -0.95 0.80
N LEU A 87 14.58 -0.11 -0.05
CA LEU A 87 14.46 -0.36 -1.48
C LEU A 87 14.90 0.88 -2.25
N ASN A 88 15.89 0.71 -3.14
CA ASN A 88 16.29 1.77 -4.06
C ASN A 88 15.36 1.81 -5.27
N ILE A 89 14.53 2.84 -5.36
CA ILE A 89 13.57 3.05 -6.47
C ILE A 89 13.98 4.15 -7.44
N THR A 90 15.20 4.72 -7.32
CA THR A 90 15.65 5.87 -8.11
C THR A 90 15.46 5.68 -9.62
N ASN A 91 15.77 4.48 -10.13
CA ASN A 91 15.65 4.16 -11.55
C ASN A 91 14.20 3.96 -12.04
N LEU A 92 13.23 3.87 -11.13
CA LEU A 92 11.80 3.74 -11.44
C LEU A 92 11.09 5.11 -11.47
N MET A 93 11.67 6.10 -10.81
CA MET A 93 11.08 7.43 -10.67
C MET A 93 11.55 8.38 -11.76
N LYS A 94 10.69 9.34 -12.13
CA LYS A 94 10.97 10.40 -13.10
C LYS A 94 10.79 11.76 -12.44
N SER A 95 11.73 12.65 -12.68
CA SER A 95 11.67 14.02 -12.14
C SER A 95 10.38 14.75 -12.57
N GLY A 96 9.79 15.51 -11.65
CA GLY A 96 8.54 16.25 -11.86
C GLY A 96 7.27 15.40 -11.90
N LYS A 97 7.34 14.08 -11.66
CA LYS A 97 6.17 13.21 -11.57
C LYS A 97 5.71 13.04 -10.12
N LYS A 98 4.40 12.83 -9.97
CA LYS A 98 3.76 12.42 -8.71
C LYS A 98 3.47 10.93 -8.76
N TYR A 99 3.58 10.29 -7.62
CA TYR A 99 3.38 8.86 -7.46
C TYR A 99 2.46 8.62 -6.27
N ASN A 100 1.55 7.66 -6.43
CA ASN A 100 0.83 7.08 -5.31
C ASN A 100 1.64 5.91 -4.77
N MET A 101 1.61 5.71 -3.46
CA MET A 101 2.30 4.62 -2.79
C MET A 101 1.31 3.94 -1.85
N SER A 102 1.37 2.62 -1.78
CA SER A 102 0.67 1.84 -0.75
C SER A 102 1.57 0.68 -0.33
N MET A 103 1.66 0.44 0.97
CA MET A 103 2.39 -0.69 1.56
C MET A 103 1.64 -1.21 2.78
N LYS A 104 1.78 -2.49 3.07
CA LYS A 104 1.27 -3.11 4.29
C LYS A 104 2.43 -3.48 5.20
N LEU A 105 2.25 -3.24 6.50
CA LEU A 105 3.20 -3.62 7.54
C LEU A 105 2.45 -4.34 8.67
N ARG A 106 3.06 -5.38 9.21
CA ARG A 106 2.57 -6.14 10.36
C ARG A 106 3.79 -6.54 11.20
N LEU A 107 3.63 -6.59 12.51
CA LEU A 107 4.66 -7.11 13.41
C LEU A 107 4.47 -8.62 13.63
N GLU A 108 5.55 -9.33 13.93
CA GLU A 108 5.44 -10.71 14.41
C GLU A 108 4.77 -10.74 15.79
N GLU A 109 5.16 -9.81 16.67
CA GLU A 109 4.61 -9.66 18.01
C GLU A 109 4.49 -8.20 18.45
N GLY A 110 3.59 -7.95 19.41
CA GLY A 110 3.44 -6.64 20.06
C GLY A 110 2.83 -5.54 19.19
N THR A 111 3.18 -4.30 19.54
CA THR A 111 2.68 -3.05 18.94
C THR A 111 3.81 -2.01 18.88
N GLY A 112 3.82 -1.14 17.87
CA GLY A 112 4.73 0.01 17.79
C GLY A 112 4.32 1.07 16.76
N GLU A 113 4.95 2.24 16.83
CA GLU A 113 4.71 3.35 15.90
C GLU A 113 5.70 3.31 14.73
N TYR A 114 5.19 3.27 13.50
CA TYR A 114 5.98 3.22 12.28
C TYR A 114 5.55 4.27 11.28
N HIS A 115 6.45 4.67 10.38
CA HIS A 115 6.21 5.62 9.29
C HIS A 115 6.98 5.20 8.04
N ILE A 116 6.63 5.78 6.89
CA ILE A 116 7.37 5.57 5.65
C ILE A 116 8.19 6.81 5.35
N THR A 117 9.50 6.64 5.18
CA THR A 117 10.45 7.71 4.85
C THR A 117 11.16 7.40 3.54
N ALA A 118 11.66 8.43 2.87
CA ALA A 118 12.56 8.29 1.73
C ALA A 118 13.82 9.12 1.93
N LYS A 119 14.94 8.53 1.51
CA LYS A 119 16.18 9.27 1.24
C LYS A 119 16.13 9.79 -0.19
N VAL A 120 16.24 11.10 -0.35
CA VAL A 120 16.40 11.78 -1.65
C VAL A 120 17.79 12.38 -1.67
N ALA A 121 18.65 11.92 -2.56
CA ALA A 121 20.02 12.38 -2.65
C ALA A 121 20.36 12.88 -4.05
N SER A 122 21.19 13.90 -4.10
CA SER A 122 21.90 14.42 -5.28
C SER A 122 23.40 14.41 -4.99
N GLU A 123 24.23 14.84 -5.95
CA GLU A 123 25.68 14.94 -5.72
C GLU A 123 26.04 15.94 -4.60
N GLU A 124 25.19 16.94 -4.36
CA GLU A 124 25.46 18.06 -3.44
C GLU A 124 24.76 17.92 -2.09
N GLU A 125 23.67 17.15 -2.01
CA GLU A 125 22.79 17.13 -0.84
C GLU A 125 22.09 15.78 -0.68
N GLU A 126 21.93 15.34 0.57
CA GLU A 126 20.99 14.28 0.95
C GLU A 126 19.90 14.80 1.89
N ASN A 127 18.68 14.36 1.65
CA ASN A 127 17.50 14.72 2.42
C ASN A 127 16.71 13.47 2.80
N TYR A 128 16.10 13.49 3.98
CA TYR A 128 15.17 12.45 4.44
C TYR A 128 13.78 13.07 4.58
N ILE A 129 12.82 12.54 3.83
CA ILE A 129 11.45 13.07 3.78
C ILE A 129 10.46 12.05 4.31
N TRP A 130 9.48 12.52 5.07
CA TRP A 130 8.35 11.71 5.50
C TRP A 130 7.39 11.56 4.32
N ILE A 131 7.15 10.32 3.90
CA ILE A 131 6.16 9.98 2.86
C ILE A 131 4.80 9.81 3.53
N VAL A 132 4.71 8.90 4.50
CA VAL A 132 3.51 8.67 5.32
C VAL A 132 3.89 8.84 6.78
N GLY A 133 3.10 9.57 7.56
CA GLY A 133 3.34 9.80 8.98
C GLY A 133 3.18 8.56 9.86
N ASN A 134 3.39 8.74 11.17
CA ASN A 134 3.30 7.67 12.14
C ASN A 134 1.91 7.01 12.13
N ARG A 135 1.91 5.68 12.19
CA ARG A 135 0.75 4.84 12.47
C ARG A 135 1.14 3.75 13.45
N GLU A 136 0.20 3.39 14.32
CA GLU A 136 0.31 2.21 15.16
C GLU A 136 0.24 0.96 14.28
N VAL A 137 1.18 0.04 14.48
CA VAL A 137 1.24 -1.26 13.83
C VAL A 137 1.25 -2.32 14.90
N THR A 138 0.42 -3.35 14.73
CA THR A 138 0.30 -4.46 15.67
C THR A 138 0.67 -5.79 15.00
N SER A 139 0.70 -6.84 15.80
CA SER A 139 0.81 -8.22 15.33
C SER A 139 -0.53 -8.86 14.96
N GLU A 140 -1.64 -8.17 15.18
CA GLU A 140 -2.99 -8.72 14.97
C GLU A 140 -3.40 -8.68 13.49
N ASP A 141 -3.09 -7.59 12.77
CA ASP A 141 -3.50 -7.40 11.39
C ASP A 141 -2.51 -6.52 10.60
N TRP A 142 -2.63 -6.56 9.27
CA TRP A 142 -1.86 -5.74 8.35
C TRP A 142 -2.30 -4.27 8.41
N THR A 143 -1.39 -3.40 8.80
CA THR A 143 -1.59 -1.95 8.75
C THR A 143 -1.21 -1.40 7.39
N VAL A 144 -2.13 -0.69 6.73
CA VAL A 144 -1.88 -0.03 5.45
C VAL A 144 -1.22 1.32 5.68
N PHE A 145 -0.22 1.65 4.86
CA PHE A 145 0.39 2.98 4.70
C PHE A 145 0.19 3.41 3.26
N GLU A 146 -0.45 4.55 3.02
CA GLU A 146 -0.74 5.00 1.65
C GLU A 146 -0.80 6.53 1.50
N LEU A 147 -0.58 7.00 0.27
CA LEU A 147 -0.69 8.40 -0.20
C LEU A 147 -1.60 8.51 -1.43
#